data_AF-A0A2R5FC85-F1
#
_entry.id   AF-A0A2R5FC85-F1
#
_cell.length_a   1.000
_cell.length_b   1.000
_cell.length_c   1.000
_cell.angle_alpha   90.00
_cell.angle_beta   90.00
_cell.angle_gamma   90.00
#
_symmetry.space_group_name_H-M   'P 1'
#
loop_
_entity.id
_entity.type
_entity.pdbx_description
1 polymer ?
#
loop_
_entity_poly.entity_id
_entity_poly.type
_entity_poly.pdbx_seq_one_letter_code
_entity_poly.pdbx_strand_id
1 'polypeptide(L)' 'MNPVVHFEIPYDDRTRMAKFYTSAFGWQTQMLGEEMGNYVLATTTEAGEDGRPKHPGAINGGLLPE' A
#
# COMPACT_ATOMS: atom_id res chain seq x y z
N MET A 1 16.00 -14.80 11.26
CA MET A 1 14.52 -14.85 11.20
C MET A 1 14.11 -14.03 9.99
N ASN A 2 13.11 -14.45 9.22
CA ASN A 2 12.68 -13.81 7.96
C ASN A 2 11.23 -13.33 8.10
N PRO A 3 10.98 -12.17 8.74
CA PRO A 3 9.62 -11.68 8.93
C PRO A 3 9.01 -11.23 7.61
N VAL A 4 7.68 -11.34 7.50
CA VAL A 4 6.93 -10.67 6.43
C VAL A 4 6.97 -9.16 6.73
N VAL A 5 7.40 -8.37 5.75
CA VAL A 5 7.58 -6.92 5.89
C VAL A 5 6.76 -6.10 4.90
N HIS A 6 6.19 -6.75 3.89
CA HIS A 6 5.49 -6.13 2.77
C HIS A 6 4.49 -7.11 2.18
N PHE A 7 3.40 -6.59 1.61
CA PHE A 7 2.45 -7.36 0.81
C PHE A 7 2.27 -6.74 -0.57
N GLU A 8 1.87 -7.56 -1.53
CA GLU A 8 1.50 -7.12 -2.88
C GLU A 8 0.13 -7.67 -3.25
N ILE A 9 -0.77 -6.80 -3.74
CA ILE A 9 -2.12 -7.17 -4.16
C ILE A 9 -2.33 -6.74 -5.61
N PRO A 10 -2.66 -7.66 -6.53
CA PRO A 10 -3.04 -7.28 -7.89
C PRO A 10 -4.35 -6.47 -7.96
N TYR A 11 -4.51 -5.63 -8.98
CA TYR A 11 -5.73 -4.89 -9.24
C TYR A 11 -6.06 -4.78 -10.73
N ASP A 12 -7.36 -4.76 -11.04
CA ASP A 12 -7.85 -4.46 -12.39
C ASP A 12 -8.14 -2.97 -12.59
N ASP A 13 -8.75 -2.35 -11.58
CA ASP A 13 -9.21 -0.95 -11.64
C ASP A 13 -8.53 -0.14 -10.53
N ARG A 14 -7.63 0.73 -11.00
CA ARG A 14 -6.79 1.62 -10.19
C ARG A 14 -7.50 2.87 -9.66
N THR A 15 -8.80 3.04 -9.82
CA THR A 15 -9.55 4.03 -9.02
C THR A 15 -10.46 3.35 -8.00
N ARG A 16 -11.03 2.20 -8.35
CA ARG A 16 -11.95 1.43 -7.50
C ARG A 16 -11.30 0.88 -6.23
N MET A 17 -10.14 0.22 -6.36
CA MET A 17 -9.33 -0.36 -5.26
C MET A 17 -9.00 0.59 -4.06
N ALA A 18 -8.20 1.64 -4.20
CA ALA A 18 -7.94 2.82 -3.40
C ALA A 18 -9.20 3.41 -2.82
N LYS A 19 -10.24 3.69 -3.64
CA LYS A 19 -11.51 4.16 -3.05
C LYS A 19 -12.04 3.16 -2.02
N PHE A 20 -12.02 1.86 -2.33
CA PHE A 20 -12.43 0.83 -1.39
C PHE A 20 -11.51 0.76 -0.15
N TYR A 21 -10.19 0.63 -0.31
CA TYR A 21 -9.26 0.48 0.81
C TYR A 21 -9.17 1.72 1.69
N THR A 22 -9.22 2.92 1.11
CA THR A 22 -9.32 4.17 1.86
C THR A 22 -10.65 4.27 2.61
N SER A 23 -11.78 3.88 2.01
CA SER A 23 -13.09 4.00 2.66
C SER A 23 -13.33 2.93 3.74
N ALA A 24 -12.88 1.70 3.49
CA ALA A 24 -13.14 0.57 4.38
C ALA A 24 -12.14 0.50 5.55
N PHE A 25 -10.87 0.84 5.31
CA PHE A 25 -9.80 0.66 6.29
C PHE A 25 -9.06 1.95 6.65
N GLY A 26 -9.37 3.08 6.01
CA GLY A 26 -8.65 4.34 6.23
C GLY A 26 -7.23 4.34 5.65
N TRP A 27 -6.88 3.38 4.79
CA TRP A 27 -5.55 3.30 4.19
C TRP A 27 -5.25 4.54 3.36
N GLN A 28 -4.00 4.98 3.44
CA GLN A 28 -3.48 6.02 2.56
C GLN A 28 -2.87 5.35 1.34
N THR A 29 -3.31 5.74 0.14
CA THR A 29 -2.79 5.19 -1.11
C THR A 29 -2.09 6.27 -1.92
N GLN A 30 -0.90 5.97 -2.43
CA GLN A 30 -0.17 6.86 -3.34
C GLN A 30 -0.07 6.20 -4.72
N MET A 31 -0.71 6.83 -5.70
CA MET A 31 -0.70 6.37 -7.09
C MET A 31 0.58 6.86 -7.79
N LEU A 32 1.55 5.96 -8.01
CA LEU A 32 2.77 6.25 -8.78
C LEU A 32 2.52 6.25 -10.30
N GLY A 33 3.37 6.93 -11.08
CA GLY A 33 3.20 7.03 -12.52
C GLY A 33 3.49 5.72 -13.29
N GLU A 34 3.36 5.81 -14.61
CA GLU A 34 3.64 4.70 -15.54
C GLU A 34 5.11 4.27 -15.49
N GLU A 35 6.02 5.21 -15.21
CA GLU A 35 7.45 4.94 -15.01
C GLU A 35 7.75 4.01 -13.83
N MET A 36 6.81 3.92 -12.89
CA MET A 36 6.82 3.00 -11.75
C MET A 36 5.84 1.82 -11.94
N GLY A 37 5.46 1.51 -13.19
CA GLY A 37 4.56 0.41 -13.52
C GLY A 37 3.14 0.59 -12.99
N ASN A 38 2.69 1.85 -12.82
CA ASN A 38 1.40 2.18 -12.22
C ASN A 38 1.22 1.61 -10.79
N TYR A 39 2.30 1.31 -10.07
CA TYR A 39 2.23 0.79 -8.72
C TYR A 39 1.50 1.75 -7.77
N VAL A 40 0.77 1.20 -6.80
CA VAL A 40 0.07 1.96 -5.76
C VAL A 40 0.68 1.60 -4.42
N LEU A 41 1.32 2.55 -3.75
CA LEU A 41 1.79 2.33 -2.36
C LEU A 41 0.59 2.37 -1.41
N ALA A 42 0.56 1.43 -0.47
CA ALA A 42 -0.47 1.35 0.56
C ALA A 42 0.15 1.51 1.95
N THR A 43 -0.13 2.63 2.59
CA THR A 43 0.19 2.88 4.00
C THR A 43 -1.01 2.47 4.85
N THR A 44 -0.87 1.36 5.56
CA THR A 44 -1.96 0.70 6.31
C THR A 44 -2.02 1.11 7.78
N THR A 45 -0.97 1.79 8.25
CA THR A 45 -0.75 2.18 9.64
C THR A 45 0.05 3.47 9.69
N GLU A 46 0.08 4.14 10.85
CA GLU A 46 0.92 5.31 11.06
C GLU A 46 2.39 4.99 10.75
N ALA A 47 2.99 5.79 9.88
CA ALA A 47 4.39 5.67 9.46
C ALA A 47 5.25 6.77 10.09
N GLY A 48 6.52 6.46 10.35
CA GLY A 48 7.55 7.42 10.73
C GLY A 48 8.04 8.26 9.55
N GLU A 49 8.97 9.18 9.81
CA GLU A 49 9.59 10.01 8.77
C GLU A 49 10.37 9.21 7.72
N ASP A 50 10.81 8.00 8.08
CA ASP A 50 11.47 7.05 7.18
C ASP A 50 10.49 6.18 6.36
N GLY A 51 9.19 6.44 6.47
CA GLY A 51 8.13 5.69 5.78
C GLY A 51 7.83 4.31 6.39
N ARG A 52 8.49 3.93 7.49
CA ARG A 52 8.24 2.64 8.15
C ARG A 52 7.07 2.70 9.13
N PRO A 53 6.31 1.60 9.27
CA PRO A 53 5.32 1.45 10.34
C PRO A 53 5.90 1.76 11.72
N LYS A 54 5.20 2.59 12.51
CA LYS A 54 5.57 2.86 13.91
C LYS A 54 5.21 1.71 14.85
N HIS A 55 4.17 0.95 14.52
CA HIS A 55 3.66 -0.12 15.36
C HIS A 55 4.38 -1.45 15.06
N PRO A 56 4.99 -2.11 16.07
CA PRO A 56 5.64 -3.40 15.87
C PRO A 56 4.70 -4.45 15.26
N GLY A 57 5.17 -5.12 14.20
CA GLY A 57 4.41 -6.17 13.50
C GLY A 57 3.41 -5.67 12.45
N ALA A 58 3.18 -4.36 12.35
CA ALA A 58 2.41 -3.80 11.24
C ALA A 58 3.26 -3.72 9.96
N ILE A 59 2.62 -3.95 8.81
CA ILE A 59 3.27 -3.93 7.50
C ILE A 59 2.50 -3.02 6.54
N ASN A 60 3.24 -2.29 5.73
CA ASN A 60 2.70 -1.60 4.56
C ASN A 60 2.76 -2.55 3.35
N GLY A 61 2.28 -2.07 2.22
CA GLY A 61 2.31 -2.87 1.00
C GLY A 61 2.20 -2.04 -0.24
N GLY A 62 1.95 -2.72 -1.34
CA GLY A 62 1.52 -2.06 -2.54
C GLY A 62 0.55 -2.90 -3.35
N LEU A 63 0.01 -2.24 -4.36
CA LEU A 63 -0.87 -2.86 -5.31
C LEU A 63 -0.31 -2.65 -6.71
N LEU A 64 -0.37 -3.70 -7.53
CA LEU A 64 0.17 -3.72 -8.89
C LEU A 64 -0.97 -4.03 -9.88
N PRO A 65 -0.89 -3.52 -11.13
CA PRO A 65 -1.82 -3.97 -12.17
C PRO A 65 -1.72 -5.50 -12.35
N GLU A 66 -2.87 -6.17 -12.59
CA GLU A 66 -2.88 -7.49 -13.24
C GLU A 66 -2.48 -7.40 -14.72
#